data_AF-A0AAW2W5X4-F1
#
_entry.id   AF-A0AAW2W5X4-F1
#
_cell.length_a   1.000
_cell.length_b   1.000
_cell.length_c   1.000
_cell.angle_alpha   90.00
_cell.angle_beta   90.00
_cell.angle_gamma   90.00
#
_symmetry.space_group_name_H-M   'P 1'
#
loop_
_entity.id
_entity.type
_entity.pdbx_description
1 polymer ?
#
loop_
_entity_poly.entity_id
_entity_poly.type
_entity_poly.pdbx_seq_one_letter_code
_entity_poly.pdbx_strand_id
1 'polypeptide(L)'
;MGTPPKYTSLFLILMSFFFFSSYVHSQTSDSCTSPLTLQTPLPFDTTSLHCVTVWPSQGFILRYVQGAPNVWNFLLSAPNTNAYIAIGFSPNGNMVGSSALVGWIGADAISGFQKYYLGGQSPSLVALEPPDQGLIIRNSSIFPQSNQLYMAFQLITDTTPVPRLIYSVGPAGRLPSGPAYQLTQHRDQISTVLNYATASAMVFYYG
;
A
#
# COMPACT_ATOMS: atom_id res chain seq x y z
N MET A 1 -16.93 -80.88 31.80
CA MET A 1 -15.67 -80.18 32.14
C MET A 1 -15.35 -79.28 30.95
N GLY A 2 -15.35 -77.96 30.98
CA GLY A 2 -15.24 -76.99 32.07
C GLY A 2 -14.15 -75.96 31.69
N THR A 3 -14.61 -74.76 31.27
CA THR A 3 -13.93 -73.44 31.10
C THR A 3 -12.85 -73.22 30.00
N PRO A 4 -12.65 -71.97 29.49
CA PRO A 4 -13.63 -70.91 29.12
C PRO A 4 -13.33 -70.20 27.77
N PRO A 5 -14.25 -69.39 27.21
CA PRO A 5 -13.93 -68.36 26.21
C PRO A 5 -13.46 -67.08 26.90
N LYS A 6 -12.38 -66.45 26.40
CA LYS A 6 -11.95 -65.12 26.86
C LYS A 6 -12.71 -64.05 26.09
N TYR A 7 -13.60 -63.36 26.81
CA TYR A 7 -14.09 -62.04 26.44
C TYR A 7 -12.97 -60.99 26.52
N THR A 8 -13.32 -59.75 26.16
CA THR A 8 -12.59 -58.47 26.28
C THR A 8 -11.59 -58.20 25.14
N SER A 9 -11.67 -57.11 24.38
CA SER A 9 -12.16 -55.79 24.73
C SER A 9 -12.72 -55.04 23.51
N LEU A 10 -13.93 -54.52 23.64
CA LEU A 10 -14.59 -53.62 22.71
C LEU A 10 -13.89 -52.25 22.81
N PHE A 11 -13.10 -51.88 21.80
CA PHE A 11 -12.42 -50.58 21.75
C PHE A 11 -13.41 -49.51 21.26
N LEU A 12 -14.15 -48.90 22.18
CA LEU A 12 -14.98 -47.72 21.94
C LEU A 12 -14.07 -46.49 21.78
N ILE A 13 -13.74 -46.12 20.54
CA ILE A 13 -13.10 -44.84 20.24
C ILE A 13 -14.18 -43.76 20.22
N LEU A 14 -14.28 -43.01 21.31
CA LEU A 14 -15.07 -41.80 21.40
C LEU A 14 -14.36 -40.69 20.60
N MET A 15 -14.75 -40.48 19.34
CA MET A 15 -14.29 -39.33 18.54
C MET A 15 -14.94 -38.05 19.08
N SER A 16 -14.23 -37.33 19.94
CA SER A 16 -14.59 -35.98 20.35
C SER A 16 -14.42 -35.01 19.17
N PHE A 17 -15.53 -34.62 18.56
CA PHE A 17 -15.58 -33.49 17.63
C PHE A 17 -15.31 -32.20 18.42
N PHE A 18 -14.04 -31.81 18.53
CA PHE A 18 -13.68 -30.43 18.86
C PHE A 18 -14.10 -29.55 17.68
N PHE A 19 -15.29 -28.95 17.79
CA PHE A 19 -15.66 -27.79 17.01
C PHE A 19 -14.67 -26.67 17.32
N PHE A 20 -13.65 -26.52 16.48
CA PHE A 20 -12.88 -25.30 16.41
C PHE A 20 -13.82 -24.20 15.90
N SER A 21 -14.43 -23.47 16.82
CA SER A 21 -15.03 -22.17 16.51
C SER A 21 -13.89 -21.27 16.05
N SER A 22 -13.71 -21.16 14.74
CA SER A 22 -12.87 -20.12 14.14
C SER A 22 -13.47 -18.77 14.52
N TYR A 23 -12.84 -18.08 15.48
CA TYR A 23 -13.07 -16.67 15.72
C TYR A 23 -12.62 -15.91 14.47
N VAL A 24 -13.58 -15.58 13.60
CA VAL A 24 -13.34 -14.64 12.51
C VAL A 24 -13.27 -13.25 13.14
N HIS A 25 -12.05 -12.75 13.39
CA HIS A 25 -11.86 -11.33 13.62
C HIS A 25 -12.20 -10.62 12.31
N SER A 26 -13.33 -9.92 12.28
CA SER A 26 -13.67 -9.03 11.17
C SER A 26 -12.65 -7.89 11.12
N GLN A 27 -11.49 -8.12 10.50
CA GLN A 27 -10.58 -7.05 10.12
C GLN A 27 -11.31 -6.23 9.06
N THR A 28 -11.87 -5.08 9.42
CA THR A 28 -12.39 -4.15 8.42
C THR A 28 -11.23 -3.69 7.54
N SER A 29 -11.24 -4.13 6.29
CA SER A 29 -10.33 -3.63 5.27
C SER A 29 -10.58 -2.14 5.04
N ASP A 30 -9.52 -1.38 4.81
CA ASP A 30 -9.65 0.05 4.52
C ASP A 30 -10.59 0.29 3.32
N SER A 31 -11.46 1.31 3.41
CA SER A 31 -12.43 1.64 2.35
C SER A 31 -12.82 3.13 2.38
N CYS A 32 -13.34 3.64 1.26
CA CYS A 32 -13.91 5.00 1.21
C CYS A 32 -15.33 5.08 1.78
N THR A 33 -15.95 3.95 2.10
CA THR A 33 -17.31 3.89 2.66
C THR A 33 -17.33 3.72 4.18
N SER A 34 -16.17 3.54 4.81
CA SER A 34 -16.01 3.38 6.25
C SER A 34 -15.18 4.52 6.83
N PRO A 35 -15.43 4.94 8.08
CA PRO A 35 -14.58 5.92 8.76
C PRO A 35 -13.12 5.48 8.79
N LEU A 36 -12.20 6.39 8.47
CA LEU A 36 -10.78 6.15 8.63
C LEU A 36 -10.43 6.21 10.13
N THR A 37 -9.91 5.11 10.66
CA THR A 37 -9.43 5.04 12.05
C THR A 37 -7.97 4.62 12.02
N LEU A 38 -7.07 5.52 12.41
CA LEU A 38 -5.63 5.25 12.46
C LEU A 38 -5.15 5.25 13.91
N GLN A 39 -4.31 4.28 14.29
CA GLN A 39 -3.65 4.29 15.60
C GLN A 39 -2.33 5.09 15.57
N THR A 40 -1.75 5.28 14.39
CA THR A 40 -0.55 6.09 14.21
C THR A 40 -0.92 7.56 14.00
N PRO A 41 -0.41 8.49 14.82
CA PRO A 41 -0.64 9.91 14.61
C PRO A 41 0.01 10.36 13.30
N LEU A 42 -0.76 11.08 12.48
CA LEU A 42 -0.27 11.69 11.25
C LEU A 42 0.10 13.16 11.47
N PRO A 43 1.04 13.70 10.68
CA PRO A 43 1.43 15.11 10.75
C PRO A 43 0.36 16.08 10.19
N PHE A 44 -0.80 15.56 9.78
CA PHE A 44 -1.92 16.33 9.25
C PHE A 44 -3.26 15.73 9.67
N ASP A 45 -4.30 16.57 9.68
CA ASP A 45 -5.67 16.14 9.95
C ASP A 45 -6.20 15.24 8.82
N THR A 46 -6.91 14.18 9.22
CA THR A 46 -7.48 13.18 8.33
C THR A 46 -9.01 13.28 8.18
N THR A 47 -9.66 14.14 8.96
CA THR A 47 -11.13 14.22 9.04
C THR A 47 -11.82 14.65 7.74
N SER A 48 -11.13 15.44 6.92
CA SER A 48 -11.66 16.07 5.70
C SER A 48 -11.04 15.56 4.41
N LEU A 49 -10.35 14.41 4.46
CA LEU A 49 -9.73 13.84 3.26
C LEU A 49 -10.79 13.37 2.26
N HIS A 50 -10.65 13.83 1.02
CA HIS A 50 -11.26 13.15 -0.11
C HIS A 50 -10.75 11.71 -0.17
N CYS A 51 -11.58 10.78 -0.62
CA CYS A 51 -11.22 9.36 -0.70
C CYS A 51 -11.59 8.80 -2.06
N VAL A 52 -10.64 8.13 -2.71
CA VAL A 52 -10.80 7.52 -4.03
C VAL A 52 -10.18 6.13 -4.06
N THR A 53 -10.96 5.12 -4.44
CA THR A 53 -10.41 3.79 -4.76
C THR A 53 -9.75 3.86 -6.13
N VAL A 54 -8.43 4.03 -6.15
CA VAL A 54 -7.65 4.27 -7.38
C VAL A 54 -7.23 2.99 -8.08
N TRP A 55 -7.13 1.86 -7.34
CA TRP A 55 -6.81 0.55 -7.91
C TRP A 55 -7.54 -0.59 -7.19
N PRO A 56 -8.80 -0.89 -7.56
CA PRO A 56 -9.59 -1.90 -6.86
C PRO A 56 -8.94 -3.29 -6.83
N SER A 57 -8.33 -3.74 -7.94
CA SER A 57 -7.75 -5.08 -8.04
C SER A 57 -6.50 -5.31 -7.19
N GLN A 58 -5.77 -4.25 -6.83
CA GLN A 58 -4.65 -4.31 -5.88
C GLN A 58 -4.99 -3.66 -4.52
N GLY A 59 -6.23 -3.22 -4.32
CA GLY A 59 -6.70 -2.60 -3.07
C GLY A 59 -6.12 -1.22 -2.75
N PHE A 60 -5.70 -0.45 -3.76
CA PHE A 60 -5.15 0.89 -3.50
C PHE A 60 -6.28 1.89 -3.30
N ILE A 61 -6.17 2.65 -2.20
CA ILE A 61 -7.05 3.77 -1.88
C ILE A 61 -6.17 5.00 -1.68
N LEU A 62 -6.49 6.07 -2.41
CA LEU A 62 -5.84 7.37 -2.24
C LEU A 62 -6.78 8.29 -1.48
N ARG A 63 -6.26 8.88 -0.41
CA ARG A 63 -6.89 9.98 0.30
C ARG A 63 -6.07 11.24 0.18
N TYR A 64 -6.73 12.39 0.02
CA TYR A 64 -6.03 13.65 -0.12
C TYR A 64 -6.86 14.86 0.27
N VAL A 65 -6.20 15.97 0.60
CA VAL A 65 -6.80 17.30 0.73
C VAL A 65 -5.73 18.37 0.55
N GLN A 66 -6.10 19.55 0.08
CA GLN A 66 -5.26 20.73 0.22
C GLN A 66 -5.43 21.28 1.65
N GLY A 67 -4.49 20.97 2.55
CA GLY A 67 -4.62 21.31 3.97
C GLY A 67 -4.24 22.76 4.29
N ALA A 68 -3.43 23.39 3.44
CA ALA A 68 -3.02 24.79 3.55
C ALA A 68 -2.62 25.32 2.16
N PRO A 69 -2.42 26.65 1.99
CA PRO A 69 -1.81 27.17 0.78
C PRO A 69 -0.53 26.40 0.47
N ASN A 70 -0.47 25.88 -0.75
CA ASN A 70 0.66 25.14 -1.31
C ASN A 70 1.01 23.81 -0.62
N VAL A 71 0.18 23.31 0.31
CA VAL A 71 0.40 22.03 1.01
C VAL A 71 -0.73 21.07 0.70
N TRP A 72 -0.40 19.97 0.03
CA TRP A 72 -1.30 18.87 -0.25
C TRP A 72 -0.95 17.67 0.62
N ASN A 73 -1.91 17.24 1.44
CA ASN A 73 -1.77 16.06 2.26
C ASN A 73 -2.24 14.85 1.45
N PHE A 74 -1.45 13.79 1.46
CA PHE A 74 -1.79 12.53 0.81
C PHE A 74 -1.63 11.38 1.80
N LEU A 75 -2.57 10.44 1.74
CA LEU A 75 -2.53 9.16 2.43
C LEU A 75 -2.90 8.07 1.43
N LEU A 76 -1.91 7.33 0.96
CA LEU A 76 -2.11 6.15 0.15
C LEU A 76 -2.17 4.92 1.05
N SER A 77 -3.15 4.05 0.84
CA SER A 77 -3.17 2.74 1.49
C SER A 77 -3.22 1.62 0.45
N ALA A 78 -2.59 0.50 0.78
CA ALA A 78 -2.67 -0.74 0.01
C ALA A 78 -2.44 -1.97 0.93
N PRO A 79 -2.89 -3.19 0.56
CA PRO A 79 -2.64 -4.38 1.36
C PRO A 79 -1.15 -4.60 1.64
N ASN A 80 -0.81 -5.01 2.86
CA ASN A 80 0.56 -5.34 3.23
C ASN A 80 0.95 -6.74 2.73
N THR A 81 1.44 -6.84 1.49
CA THR A 81 1.83 -8.12 0.89
C THR A 81 3.33 -8.39 0.95
N ASN A 82 4.07 -7.80 1.90
CA ASN A 82 5.54 -7.86 1.96
C ASN A 82 6.20 -7.43 0.63
N ALA A 83 5.62 -6.42 -0.02
CA ALA A 83 6.08 -5.83 -1.26
C ALA A 83 6.17 -4.31 -1.08
N TYR A 84 6.97 -3.63 -1.90
CA TYR A 84 6.88 -2.17 -1.97
C TYR A 84 5.59 -1.76 -2.68
N ILE A 85 5.07 -0.59 -2.31
CA ILE A 85 3.99 0.10 -3.03
C ILE A 85 4.50 1.45 -3.49
N ALA A 86 3.98 1.94 -4.61
CA ALA A 86 4.42 3.20 -5.18
C ALA A 86 3.27 4.06 -5.70
N ILE A 87 3.46 5.37 -5.61
CA ILE A 87 2.68 6.40 -6.28
C ILE A 87 3.62 7.34 -7.03
N GLY A 88 3.38 7.55 -8.31
CA GLY A 88 4.13 8.46 -9.16
C GLY A 88 3.29 9.61 -9.67
N PHE A 89 3.90 10.78 -9.76
CA PHE A 89 3.34 11.98 -10.36
C PHE A 89 3.90 12.09 -11.77
N SER A 90 3.04 11.84 -12.76
CA SER A 90 3.46 11.68 -14.14
C SER A 90 2.98 12.84 -15.01
N PRO A 91 3.82 13.41 -15.88
CA PRO A 91 3.37 14.45 -16.80
C PRO A 91 2.43 13.91 -17.89
N ASN A 92 2.58 12.64 -18.28
CA ASN A 92 1.88 12.04 -19.42
C ASN A 92 1.15 10.73 -19.08
N GLY A 93 1.20 10.29 -17.82
CA GLY A 93 0.60 9.03 -17.36
C GLY A 93 1.49 7.81 -17.57
N ASN A 94 2.70 7.96 -18.11
CA ASN A 94 3.69 6.89 -18.28
C ASN A 94 4.76 6.93 -17.19
N MET A 95 5.47 5.82 -17.02
CA MET A 95 6.59 5.71 -16.08
C MET A 95 7.71 6.71 -16.39
N VAL A 96 8.22 6.72 -17.62
CA VAL A 96 9.43 7.47 -17.99
C VAL A 96 9.22 8.97 -17.89
N GLY A 97 10.11 9.65 -17.17
CA GLY A 97 10.07 11.09 -16.91
C GLY A 97 9.22 11.49 -15.71
N SER A 98 8.71 10.53 -14.92
CA SER A 98 7.95 10.79 -13.70
C SER A 98 8.82 10.80 -12.46
N SER A 99 8.31 11.41 -11.38
CA SER A 99 8.86 11.25 -10.03
C SER A 99 7.91 10.39 -9.20
N ALA A 100 8.44 9.48 -8.39
CA ALA A 100 7.65 8.53 -7.61
C ALA A 100 8.09 8.40 -6.17
N LEU A 101 7.12 8.18 -5.29
CA LEU A 101 7.31 7.84 -3.89
C LEU A 101 7.08 6.34 -3.75
N VAL A 102 8.03 5.67 -3.13
CA VAL A 102 8.03 4.23 -2.94
C VAL A 102 8.22 3.94 -1.48
N GLY A 103 7.38 3.05 -0.95
CA GLY A 103 7.42 2.68 0.45
C GLY A 103 7.23 1.19 0.65
N TRP A 104 7.91 0.65 1.64
CA TRP A 104 7.81 -0.74 2.04
C TRP A 104 7.97 -0.91 3.55
N ILE A 105 7.48 -2.04 4.05
CA ILE A 105 7.78 -2.55 5.39
C ILE A 105 8.06 -4.05 5.25
N GLY A 106 9.27 -4.47 5.60
CA GLY A 106 9.68 -5.86 5.59
C GLY A 106 9.24 -6.63 6.83
N ALA A 107 9.34 -7.96 6.74
CA ALA A 107 9.03 -8.87 7.83
C ALA A 107 9.83 -8.57 9.13
N ASP A 108 11.05 -8.06 9.00
CA ASP A 108 11.91 -7.68 10.13
C ASP A 108 11.62 -6.27 10.67
N ALA A 109 10.44 -5.71 10.34
CA ALA A 109 10.05 -4.32 10.59
C ALA A 109 10.99 -3.26 9.99
N ILE A 110 11.93 -3.66 9.12
CA ILE A 110 12.73 -2.73 8.33
C ILE A 110 11.79 -2.06 7.32
N SER A 111 11.56 -0.77 7.53
CA SER A 111 10.76 0.06 6.64
C SER A 111 11.64 0.98 5.80
N GLY A 112 11.10 1.43 4.68
CA GLY A 112 11.72 2.45 3.87
C GLY A 112 10.68 3.30 3.16
N PHE A 113 11.02 4.57 3.01
CA PHE A 113 10.29 5.54 2.20
C PHE A 113 11.34 6.30 1.40
N GLN A 114 11.25 6.21 0.07
CA GLN A 114 12.23 6.81 -0.82
C GLN A 114 11.53 7.48 -2.00
N LYS A 115 12.16 8.54 -2.51
CA LYS A 115 11.72 9.26 -3.70
C LYS A 115 12.63 8.89 -4.86
N TYR A 116 12.04 8.65 -6.03
CA TYR A 116 12.74 8.20 -7.23
C TYR A 116 12.40 9.06 -8.43
N TYR A 117 13.39 9.25 -9.29
CA TYR A 117 13.21 9.72 -10.65
C TYR A 117 13.19 8.51 -11.58
N LEU A 118 12.14 8.41 -12.39
CA LEU A 118 11.90 7.29 -13.30
C LEU A 118 12.45 7.63 -14.69
N GLY A 119 13.77 7.62 -14.86
CA GLY A 119 14.44 7.99 -16.11
C GLY A 119 14.32 6.96 -17.24
N GLY A 120 13.85 5.74 -16.93
CA GLY A 120 13.67 4.66 -17.89
C GLY A 120 12.96 3.45 -17.25
N GLN A 121 12.73 2.42 -18.05
CA GLN A 121 12.04 1.19 -17.60
C GLN A 121 12.99 0.14 -16.99
N SER A 122 14.30 0.30 -17.16
CA SER A 122 15.30 -0.57 -16.56
C SER A 122 15.65 -0.11 -15.13
N PRO A 123 15.91 -1.03 -14.18
CA PRO A 123 16.27 -0.67 -12.80
C PRO A 123 17.45 0.30 -12.66
N SER A 124 18.40 0.29 -13.60
CA SER A 124 19.55 1.22 -13.61
C SER A 124 19.18 2.66 -13.97
N LEU A 125 18.00 2.88 -14.55
CA LEU A 125 17.48 4.19 -14.93
C LEU A 125 16.41 4.69 -13.95
N VAL A 126 16.16 3.95 -12.87
CA VAL A 126 15.31 4.34 -11.75
C VAL A 126 16.22 4.68 -10.57
N ALA A 127 16.47 5.98 -10.38
CA ALA A 127 17.44 6.47 -9.41
C ALA A 127 16.74 7.21 -8.28
N LEU A 128 17.37 7.22 -7.09
CA LEU A 128 16.92 8.07 -5.99
C LEU A 128 16.91 9.53 -6.44
N GLU A 129 15.81 10.22 -6.21
CA GLU A 129 15.67 11.64 -6.52
C GLU A 129 16.02 12.48 -5.28
N PRO A 130 16.95 13.43 -5.38
CA PRO A 130 17.33 14.30 -4.27
C PRO A 130 16.11 15.03 -3.66
N PRO A 131 16.09 15.29 -2.34
CA PRO A 131 14.94 15.90 -1.66
C PRO A 131 14.55 17.30 -2.19
N ASP A 132 15.48 18.01 -2.82
CA ASP A 132 15.38 19.37 -3.35
C ASP A 132 15.12 19.43 -4.87
N GLN A 133 14.99 18.28 -5.54
CA GLN A 133 14.69 18.19 -6.98
C GLN A 133 13.33 17.56 -7.24
N GLY A 134 12.68 17.88 -8.36
CA GLY A 134 11.39 17.26 -8.73
C GLY A 134 10.30 17.53 -7.69
N LEU A 135 9.72 16.48 -7.11
CA LEU A 135 8.67 16.62 -6.10
C LEU A 135 9.23 17.07 -4.75
N ILE A 136 8.70 18.17 -4.21
CA ILE A 136 9.06 18.63 -2.87
C ILE A 136 8.16 17.96 -1.84
N ILE A 137 8.69 16.94 -1.18
CA ILE A 137 7.98 16.16 -0.17
C ILE A 137 8.41 16.57 1.24
N ARG A 138 7.44 16.66 2.15
CA ARG A 138 7.63 16.91 3.58
C ARG A 138 6.78 15.94 4.40
N ASN A 139 7.15 15.78 5.66
CA ASN A 139 6.37 15.05 6.67
C ASN A 139 5.85 13.70 6.16
N SER A 140 6.77 12.90 5.59
CA SER A 140 6.46 11.60 5.03
C SER A 140 6.69 10.47 6.03
N SER A 141 5.81 9.48 6.01
CA SER A 141 5.95 8.26 6.81
C SER A 141 5.32 7.07 6.09
N ILE A 142 5.79 5.87 6.47
CA ILE A 142 5.14 4.62 6.14
C ILE A 142 4.97 3.79 7.40
N PHE A 143 3.79 3.22 7.57
CA PHE A 143 3.48 2.41 8.75
C PHE A 143 2.47 1.30 8.41
N PRO A 144 2.54 0.16 9.09
CA PRO A 144 1.57 -0.90 8.94
C PRO A 144 0.44 -0.68 9.95
N GLN A 145 -0.78 -1.02 9.56
CA GLN A 145 -1.90 -1.14 10.49
C GLN A 145 -2.82 -2.25 10.03
N SER A 146 -3.08 -3.21 10.93
CA SER A 146 -3.73 -4.48 10.61
C SER A 146 -3.06 -5.15 9.40
N ASN A 147 -3.78 -5.34 8.29
CA ASN A 147 -3.27 -5.97 7.08
C ASN A 147 -3.00 -4.94 5.94
N GLN A 148 -2.87 -3.66 6.29
CA GLN A 148 -2.70 -2.56 5.35
C GLN A 148 -1.37 -1.83 5.60
N LEU A 149 -0.74 -1.37 4.53
CA LEU A 149 0.30 -0.35 4.56
C LEU A 149 -0.30 1.01 4.29
N TYR A 150 0.11 2.00 5.06
CA TYR A 150 -0.24 3.40 4.87
C TYR A 150 1.01 4.20 4.58
N MET A 151 0.98 4.95 3.49
CA MET A 151 2.01 5.89 3.08
C MET A 151 1.42 7.31 3.18
N ALA A 152 1.86 8.06 4.17
CA ALA A 152 1.44 9.44 4.41
C ALA A 152 2.55 10.39 3.95
N PHE A 153 2.20 11.49 3.28
CA PHE A 153 3.16 12.51 2.88
C PHE A 153 2.49 13.85 2.58
N GLN A 154 3.27 14.92 2.62
CA GLN A 154 2.85 16.25 2.15
C GLN A 154 3.63 16.62 0.90
N LEU A 155 2.91 17.03 -0.14
CA LEU A 155 3.48 17.59 -1.36
C LEU A 155 3.38 19.12 -1.30
N ILE A 156 4.51 19.79 -1.51
CA ILE A 156 4.61 21.25 -1.51
C ILE A 156 4.61 21.75 -2.95
N THR A 157 3.61 22.55 -3.33
CA THR A 157 3.43 23.05 -4.69
C THR A 157 2.49 24.26 -4.71
N ASP A 158 2.88 25.33 -5.42
CA ASP A 158 2.05 26.55 -5.54
C ASP A 158 0.83 26.37 -6.47
N THR A 159 0.79 25.25 -7.21
CA THR A 159 -0.32 24.87 -8.09
C THR A 159 -0.96 23.57 -7.65
N THR A 160 -2.12 23.24 -8.20
CA THR A 160 -2.69 21.89 -8.08
C THR A 160 -1.67 20.85 -8.57
N PRO A 161 -1.49 19.72 -7.85
CA PRO A 161 -0.60 18.65 -8.29
C PRO A 161 -1.02 18.09 -9.65
N VAL A 162 -0.05 17.49 -10.37
CA VAL A 162 -0.37 16.85 -11.65
C VAL A 162 -1.41 15.75 -11.43
N PRO A 163 -2.51 15.74 -12.22
CA PRO A 163 -3.62 14.80 -11.99
C PRO A 163 -3.32 13.39 -12.49
N ARG A 164 -2.29 13.21 -13.32
CA ARG A 164 -1.89 11.91 -13.87
C ARG A 164 -1.02 11.18 -12.86
N LEU A 165 -1.61 10.22 -12.16
CA LEU A 165 -0.94 9.44 -11.13
C LEU A 165 -0.71 8.02 -11.64
N ILE A 166 0.47 7.49 -11.40
CA ILE A 166 0.81 6.09 -11.70
C ILE A 166 0.98 5.32 -10.40
N TYR A 167 0.58 4.06 -10.38
CA TYR A 167 0.69 3.21 -9.22
C TYR A 167 1.38 1.91 -9.62
N SER A 168 2.16 1.35 -8.70
CA SER A 168 2.73 0.03 -8.90
C SER A 168 2.89 -0.72 -7.59
N VAL A 169 2.96 -2.03 -7.69
CA VAL A 169 3.27 -2.93 -6.59
C VAL A 169 4.47 -3.80 -6.95
N GLY A 170 5.42 -3.88 -6.04
CA GLY A 170 6.64 -4.67 -6.19
C GLY A 170 6.42 -6.18 -6.12
N PRO A 171 7.47 -6.96 -6.39
CA PRO A 171 7.47 -8.39 -6.07
C PRO A 171 7.49 -8.59 -4.55
N ALA A 172 6.70 -9.54 -4.05
CA ALA A 172 6.72 -9.91 -2.64
C ALA A 172 8.08 -10.49 -2.24
N GLY A 173 8.59 -10.10 -1.07
CA GLY A 173 9.88 -10.52 -0.55
C GLY A 173 11.11 -9.92 -1.26
N ARG A 174 10.91 -9.01 -2.22
CA ARG A 174 11.99 -8.32 -2.96
C ARG A 174 11.96 -6.83 -2.65
N LEU A 175 12.19 -6.51 -1.37
CA LEU A 175 12.17 -5.13 -0.90
C LEU A 175 13.50 -4.42 -1.22
N PRO A 176 13.47 -3.11 -1.50
CA PRO A 176 14.69 -2.35 -1.72
C PRO A 176 15.59 -2.35 -0.48
N SER A 177 16.89 -2.51 -0.69
CA SER A 177 17.90 -2.53 0.37
C SER A 177 19.03 -1.54 0.09
N GLY A 178 19.58 -0.97 1.16
CA GLY A 178 20.70 -0.04 1.08
C GLY A 178 22.00 -0.70 0.59
N PRO A 179 22.98 0.10 0.13
CA PRO A 179 22.96 1.56 0.12
C PRO A 179 22.25 2.18 -1.10
N ALA A 180 22.09 1.42 -2.18
CA ALA A 180 21.56 1.95 -3.44
C ALA A 180 20.02 2.00 -3.51
N TYR A 181 19.32 1.19 -2.70
CA TYR A 181 17.86 1.07 -2.71
C TYR A 181 17.28 0.88 -4.12
N GLN A 182 17.97 0.10 -4.96
CA GLN A 182 17.51 -0.16 -6.32
C GLN A 182 16.18 -0.91 -6.30
N LEU A 183 15.24 -0.48 -7.14
CA LEU A 183 13.94 -1.13 -7.27
C LEU A 183 14.04 -2.32 -8.22
N THR A 184 13.50 -3.47 -7.80
CA THR A 184 13.15 -4.54 -8.73
C THR A 184 11.94 -4.09 -9.54
N GLN A 185 11.78 -4.58 -10.78
CA GLN A 185 10.59 -4.29 -11.59
C GLN A 185 9.30 -4.66 -10.83
N HIS A 186 8.30 -3.80 -10.91
CA HIS A 186 6.98 -4.04 -10.34
C HIS A 186 6.30 -5.25 -11.01
N ARG A 187 5.47 -5.97 -10.26
CA ARG A 187 4.68 -7.10 -10.79
C ARG A 187 3.42 -6.65 -11.53
N ASP A 188 2.92 -5.47 -11.19
CA ASP A 188 1.70 -4.91 -11.75
C ASP A 188 1.72 -3.38 -11.61
N GLN A 189 0.98 -2.69 -12.46
CA GLN A 189 0.95 -1.23 -12.54
C GLN A 189 -0.32 -0.72 -13.22
N ILE A 190 -0.73 0.50 -12.86
CA ILE A 190 -1.79 1.24 -13.56
C ILE A 190 -1.44 2.73 -13.68
N SER A 191 -2.17 3.42 -14.54
CA SER A 191 -2.17 4.87 -14.63
C SER A 191 -3.58 5.40 -14.36
N THR A 192 -3.71 6.55 -13.73
CA THR A 192 -4.99 7.20 -13.47
C THR A 192 -4.94 8.67 -13.80
N VAL A 193 -6.11 9.25 -14.04
CA VAL A 193 -6.32 10.71 -14.06
C VAL A 193 -7.27 11.05 -12.92
N LEU A 194 -6.74 11.67 -11.88
CA LEU A 194 -7.46 12.10 -10.69
C LEU A 194 -8.09 13.48 -10.91
N ASN A 195 -9.38 13.60 -10.61
CA ASN A 195 -10.03 14.89 -10.48
C ASN A 195 -10.04 15.31 -9.00
N TYR A 196 -9.14 16.24 -8.67
CA TYR A 196 -8.97 16.73 -7.30
C TYR A 196 -10.25 17.37 -6.71
N ALA A 197 -11.11 17.96 -7.55
CA ALA A 197 -12.32 18.65 -7.10
C ALA A 197 -13.49 17.70 -6.81
N THR A 198 -13.62 16.62 -7.58
CA THR A 198 -14.77 15.70 -7.48
C THR A 198 -14.46 14.39 -6.76
N ALA A 199 -13.21 14.19 -6.31
CA ALA A 199 -12.75 12.95 -5.69
C ALA A 199 -13.10 11.72 -6.55
N SER A 200 -12.74 11.77 -7.83
CA SER A 200 -12.94 10.66 -8.77
C SER A 200 -11.70 10.45 -9.62
N ALA A 201 -11.50 9.23 -10.11
CA ALA A 201 -10.37 8.88 -10.95
C ALA A 201 -10.81 8.07 -12.18
N MET A 202 -10.27 8.40 -13.35
CA MET A 202 -10.30 7.55 -14.53
C MET A 202 -9.10 6.62 -14.49
N VAL A 203 -9.30 5.31 -14.70
CA VAL A 203 -8.26 4.28 -14.58
C VAL A 203 -7.88 3.74 -15.96
N PHE A 204 -6.58 3.63 -16.22
CA PHE A 204 -5.98 3.08 -17.43
C PHE A 204 -5.12 1.87 -17.04
N TYR A 205 -5.47 0.73 -17.60
CA TYR A 205 -4.73 -0.52 -17.41
C TYR A 205 -3.68 -0.65 -18.51
N TYR A 206 -2.49 -1.10 -18.14
CA TYR A 206 -1.48 -1.51 -19.10
C TYR A 206 -1.79 -2.95 -19.55
N GLY A 207 -1.87 -3.16 -20.86
CA GLY A 207 -2.04 -4.48 -21.48
C GLY A 207 -0.71 -5.15 -21.81
#